data_AF-A0A526ZGQ1-F1
#
_entry.id   AF-A0A526ZGQ1-F1
#
_cell.length_a   1.000
_cell.length_b   1.000
_cell.length_c   1.000
_cell.angle_alpha   90.00
_cell.angle_beta   90.00
_cell.angle_gamma   90.00
#
_symmetry.space_group_name_H-M   'P 1'
#
loop_
_entity.id
_entity.type
_entity.pdbx_description
1 polymer ?
#
loop_
_entity_poly.entity_id
_entity_poly.type
_entity_poly.pdbx_seq_one_letter_code
_entity_poly.pdbx_strand_id
1 'polypeptide(L)' 'MISGAHMIIYSTDAEADRAFFRNVLRFPAVDAGEGWLIFALPPAEIAVH' A
#
# COMPACT_ATOMS: atom_id res chain seq x y z
N MET A 1 14.19 -16.63 -11.15
CA MET A 1 14.14 -15.15 -11.23
C MET A 1 12.84 -14.70 -10.58
N ILE A 2 12.85 -13.65 -9.74
CA ILE A 2 11.63 -13.09 -9.11
C ILE A 2 11.19 -11.87 -9.91
N SER A 3 9.90 -11.77 -10.23
CA SER A 3 9.33 -10.75 -11.13
C SER A 3 8.38 -9.77 -10.45
N GLY A 4 8.21 -9.84 -9.12
CA GLY A 4 7.28 -9.01 -8.36
C GLY A 4 7.16 -9.50 -6.91
N ALA A 5 6.51 -8.71 -6.07
CA ALA A 5 6.23 -9.05 -4.67
C ALA A 5 4.91 -8.43 -4.21
N HIS A 6 4.19 -9.17 -3.37
CA HIS A 6 3.14 -8.64 -2.52
C HIS A 6 3.73 -8.42 -1.14
N MET A 7 3.66 -7.19 -0.63
CA MET A 7 4.32 -6.80 0.62
C MET A 7 3.34 -6.15 1.58
N ILE A 8 3.54 -6.39 2.88
CA ILE A 8 2.82 -5.71 3.94
C ILE A 8 3.85 -5.06 4.86
N ILE A 9 3.72 -3.74 5.05
CA ILE A 9 4.48 -3.00 6.07
C ILE A 9 3.62 -2.94 7.33
N TYR A 10 4.18 -3.39 8.45
CA TYR A 10 3.57 -3.16 9.77
C TYR A 10 3.97 -1.77 10.25
N SER A 11 2.99 -0.90 10.39
CA SER A 11 3.22 0.45 10.89
C SER A 11 2.80 0.59 12.35
N THR A 12 3.37 1.58 13.01
CA THR A 12 2.87 2.04 14.32
C THR A 12 1.69 3.02 14.17
N ASP A 13 1.52 3.61 12.99
CA ASP A 13 0.39 4.47 12.61
C ASP A 13 0.02 4.23 11.13
N ALA A 14 -0.76 3.17 10.91
CA ALA A 14 -1.13 2.73 9.58
C ALA A 14 -2.02 3.71 8.82
N GLU A 15 -2.86 4.47 9.53
CA GLU A 15 -3.74 5.47 8.90
C GLU A 15 -2.94 6.64 8.33
N ALA A 16 -1.99 7.17 9.10
CA ALA A 16 -1.11 8.24 8.62
C ALA A 16 -0.28 7.80 7.42
N ASP A 17 0.25 6.57 7.46
CA ASP A 17 1.06 6.03 6.37
C ASP A 17 0.21 5.76 5.12
N ARG A 18 -0.98 5.15 5.26
CA ARG A 18 -1.94 5.00 4.14
C ARG A 18 -2.25 6.36 3.52
N ALA A 19 -2.47 7.40 4.34
CA ALA A 19 -2.70 8.75 3.85
C ALA A 19 -1.48 9.34 3.14
N PHE A 20 -0.25 9.04 3.58
CA PHE A 20 0.97 9.44 2.91
C PHE A 20 1.10 8.81 1.51
N PHE A 21 0.96 7.48 1.40
CA PHE A 21 1.00 6.78 0.11
C PHE A 21 -0.08 7.28 -0.86
N ARG A 22 -1.29 7.55 -0.35
CA ARG A 22 -2.41 8.03 -1.17
C ARG A 22 -2.30 9.51 -1.56
N ASN A 23 -2.04 10.40 -0.62
CA ASN A 23 -2.22 11.84 -0.82
C ASN A 23 -0.92 12.53 -1.25
N VAL A 24 0.21 12.05 -0.71
CA VAL A 24 1.54 12.62 -0.98
C VAL A 24 2.17 11.92 -2.17
N LEU A 25 2.32 10.59 -2.11
CA LEU A 25 2.92 9.83 -3.21
C LEU A 25 1.95 9.58 -4.38
N ARG A 26 0.63 9.70 -4.13
CA ARG A 26 -0.42 9.56 -5.14
C ARG A 26 -0.39 8.22 -5.87
N PHE A 27 -0.04 7.15 -5.15
CA PHE A 27 -0.10 5.82 -5.72
C PHE A 27 -1.55 5.40 -5.96
N PRO A 28 -1.87 4.83 -7.13
CA PRO A 28 -3.16 4.17 -7.34
C PRO A 28 -3.36 3.10 -6.29
N ALA A 29 -4.57 2.99 -5.77
CA ALA A 29 -4.90 1.99 -4.76
C ALA A 29 -6.29 1.42 -4.96
N VAL A 30 -6.46 0.18 -4.51
CA VAL A 30 -7.77 -0.45 -4.33
C VAL A 30 -8.05 -0.58 -2.84
N ASP A 31 -9.31 -0.37 -2.45
CA ASP A 31 -9.79 -0.65 -1.10
C ASP A 31 -10.31 -2.09 -1.06
N ALA A 32 -9.63 -2.96 -0.30
CA ALA A 32 -10.02 -4.35 -0.12
C ALA A 32 -11.07 -4.56 0.99
N GLY A 33 -11.63 -3.47 1.54
CA GLY A 33 -12.61 -3.47 2.61
C GLY A 33 -12.06 -2.82 3.88
N GLU A 34 -12.94 -2.16 4.63
CA GLU A 34 -12.64 -1.59 5.96
C GLU A 34 -11.45 -0.60 5.97
N GLY A 35 -11.15 0.03 4.83
CA GLY A 35 -10.01 0.96 4.70
C GLY A 35 -8.67 0.28 4.44
N TRP A 36 -8.66 -1.02 4.11
CA TRP A 36 -7.46 -1.75 3.74
C TRP A 36 -7.02 -1.40 2.32
N LEU A 37 -6.12 -0.41 2.20
CA LEU A 37 -5.60 0.05 0.92
C LEU A 37 -4.42 -0.81 0.43
N ILE A 38 -4.51 -1.28 -0.81
CA ILE A 38 -3.41 -1.92 -1.54
C ILE A 38 -2.95 -0.97 -2.64
N PHE A 39 -1.69 -0.55 -2.59
CA PHE A 39 -1.09 0.44 -3.50
C PHE A 39 -0.32 -0.25 -4.63
N ALA A 40 -0.51 0.25 -5.86
CA ALA A 40 0.12 -0.28 -7.06
C ALA A 40 1.57 0.21 -7.24
N LEU A 41 2.48 -0.71 -7.56
CA LEU A 41 3.88 -0.46 -7.94
C LEU A 41 4.24 -1.28 -9.20
N PRO A 42 5.24 -0.91 -10.00
CA PRO A 42 5.80 -1.84 -10.98
C PRO A 42 6.93 -2.68 -10.36
N PRO A 43 6.96 -4.02 -10.46
CA PRO A 43 5.89 -5.00 -10.78
C PRO A 43 5.26 -5.60 -9.49
N ALA A 44 4.93 -4.77 -8.52
CA ALA A 44 4.65 -5.17 -7.15
C ALA A 44 3.41 -4.46 -6.58
N GLU A 45 3.03 -4.81 -5.36
CA GLU A 45 2.02 -4.06 -4.62
C GLU A 45 2.38 -4.04 -3.14
N ILE A 46 1.85 -3.04 -2.43
CA ILE A 46 2.13 -2.85 -1.02
C ILE A 46 0.87 -2.48 -0.25
N ALA A 47 0.66 -3.12 0.90
CA ALA A 47 -0.31 -2.72 1.90
C ALA A 47 0.40 -2.26 3.17
N VAL A 48 -0.29 -1.46 3.98
CA VAL A 48 0.19 -1.02 5.29
C VAL A 48 -0.80 -1.53 6.32
N HIS A 49 -0.32 -2.33 7.29
CA HIS A 49 -1.08 -2.77 8.45
C HIS A 49 -0.93 -1.82 9.62
#